data_AF-A0A2H3L732-F1
#
_entry.id   AF-A0A2H3L732-F1
#
_cell.length_a   1.000
_cell.length_b   1.000
_cell.length_c   1.000
_cell.angle_alpha   90.00
_cell.angle_beta   90.00
_cell.angle_gamma   90.00
#
_symmetry.space_group_name_H-M   'P 1'
#
loop_
_entity.id
_entity.type
_entity.pdbx_description
1 polymer ?
#
loop_
_entity_poly.entity_id
_entity_poly.type
_entity_poly.pdbx_seq_one_letter_code
_entity_poly.pdbx_strand_id
1 'polypeptide(L)'
;MRSDANPRLPRPRPGLEHFNRDWFHRRRFWIWGAVAVIVLLELLLVLRLLFPAAPGGLDGCLASPEGAPVTAMVTVGTQRKATYADGCFFFAELPPGRQQVVLEPVVGAPVRFEVEIVSDQALTLGTLMIP
;
A
#
# COMPACT_ATOMS: atom_id res chain seq x y z
N MET A 1 53.70 74.67 -25.90
CA MET A 1 53.75 74.11 -24.53
C MET A 1 52.40 73.49 -24.21
N ARG A 2 52.42 72.29 -23.61
CA ARG A 2 51.31 71.42 -23.13
C ARG A 2 50.43 70.81 -24.25
N SER A 3 50.49 69.51 -24.53
CA SER A 3 50.25 68.31 -23.70
C SER A 3 48.86 68.33 -23.10
N ASP A 4 47.97 67.45 -23.58
CA ASP A 4 47.18 66.58 -22.71
C ASP A 4 46.70 65.33 -23.44
N ALA A 5 46.83 64.22 -22.73
CA ALA A 5 46.79 62.85 -23.20
C ALA A 5 45.35 62.31 -23.23
N ASN A 6 45.04 61.49 -24.24
CA ASN A 6 43.83 60.68 -24.27
C ASN A 6 44.14 59.28 -23.69
N PRO A 7 43.60 58.89 -22.52
CA PRO A 7 43.86 57.58 -21.94
C PRO A 7 43.09 56.49 -22.70
N ARG A 8 43.84 55.59 -23.35
CA ARG A 8 43.28 54.38 -23.96
C ARG A 8 42.70 53.49 -22.86
N LEU A 9 41.40 53.22 -22.92
CA LEU A 9 40.75 52.20 -22.11
C LEU A 9 41.35 50.81 -22.40
N PRO A 10 41.55 49.94 -21.40
CA PRO A 10 42.03 48.58 -21.62
C PRO A 10 40.96 47.74 -22.34
N ARG A 11 41.39 46.94 -23.32
CA ARG A 11 40.50 46.00 -24.02
C ARG A 11 40.02 44.91 -23.04
N PRO A 12 38.74 44.48 -23.11
CA PRO A 12 38.27 43.35 -22.31
C PRO A 12 38.98 42.05 -22.71
N ARG A 13 39.34 41.23 -21.72
CA ARG A 13 39.92 39.89 -21.93
C ARG A 13 38.82 38.95 -22.44
N PRO A 14 39.01 38.25 -23.57
CA PRO A 14 38.09 37.21 -24.00
C PRO A 14 38.42 35.92 -23.24
N GLY A 15 37.51 35.40 -22.42
CA GLY A 15 37.77 34.08 -21.84
C GLY A 15 36.98 33.60 -20.62
N LEU A 16 35.78 34.11 -20.34
CA LEU A 16 34.98 33.60 -19.20
C LEU A 16 33.47 33.44 -19.49
N GLU A 17 33.08 33.27 -20.76
CA GLU A 17 31.65 33.17 -21.13
C GLU A 17 31.18 31.78 -21.59
N HIS A 18 31.99 30.73 -21.48
CA HIS A 18 31.57 29.39 -21.95
C HIS A 18 31.43 28.32 -20.86
N PHE A 19 31.76 28.59 -19.60
CA PHE A 19 31.78 27.54 -18.58
C PHE A 19 30.45 27.33 -17.84
N ASN A 20 29.40 28.11 -18.12
CA ASN A 20 28.21 28.15 -17.25
C ASN A 20 26.91 27.63 -17.85
N ARG A 21 26.85 27.19 -19.12
CA ARG A 21 25.60 26.67 -19.71
C ARG A 21 25.43 25.16 -19.56
N ASP A 22 26.49 24.37 -19.69
CA ASP A 22 26.35 22.90 -19.76
C ASP A 22 26.16 22.21 -18.40
N TRP A 23 26.61 22.84 -17.30
CA TRP A 23 26.44 22.30 -15.95
C TRP A 23 24.98 22.38 -15.46
N PHE A 24 24.28 23.47 -15.80
CA PHE A 24 22.89 23.69 -15.37
C PHE A 24 21.89 22.77 -16.07
N HIS A 25 22.13 22.37 -17.32
CA HIS A 25 21.22 21.47 -18.04
C HIS A 25 21.25 20.03 -17.51
N ARG A 26 22.41 19.54 -17.05
CA ARG A 26 22.52 18.18 -16.46
C ARG A 26 21.85 18.06 -15.10
N ARG A 27 21.87 19.11 -14.26
CA ARG A 27 21.21 19.10 -12.93
C ARG A 27 19.71 19.41 -13.01
N ARG A 28 19.28 20.25 -13.96
CA ARG A 28 17.87 20.61 -14.13
C ARG A 28 17.03 19.43 -14.63
N PHE A 29 17.56 18.57 -15.51
CA PHE A 29 16.84 17.38 -15.98
C PHE A 29 16.50 16.37 -14.86
N TRP A 30 17.39 16.25 -13.86
CA TRP A 30 17.22 15.30 -12.74
C TRP A 30 16.09 15.72 -11.78
N ILE A 31 15.92 17.02 -11.56
CA ILE A 31 14.88 17.57 -10.67
C ILE A 31 13.49 17.42 -11.29
N TRP A 32 13.33 17.69 -12.58
CA TRP A 32 12.04 17.50 -13.27
C TRP A 32 11.64 16.04 -13.38
N GLY A 33 12.61 15.13 -13.55
CA GLY A 33 12.36 13.68 -13.49
C GLY A 33 11.85 13.23 -12.11
N ALA A 34 12.48 13.70 -11.03
CA ALA A 34 12.04 13.39 -9.67
C ALA A 34 10.63 13.94 -9.37
N VAL A 35 10.33 15.17 -9.80
CA VAL A 35 8.99 15.76 -9.63
C VAL A 35 7.94 14.98 -10.41
N ALA A 36 8.22 14.58 -11.65
CA ALA A 36 7.29 13.77 -12.44
C ALA A 36 7.01 12.40 -11.80
N VAL A 37 8.04 11.76 -11.23
CA VAL A 37 7.89 10.48 -10.50
C VAL A 37 7.05 10.64 -9.25
N ILE A 38 7.26 11.71 -8.48
CA ILE A 38 6.45 12.00 -7.28
C ILE A 38 5.00 12.25 -7.68
N VAL A 39 4.74 13.10 -8.68
CA VAL A 39 3.37 13.36 -9.16
C VAL A 39 2.70 12.07 -9.66
N LEU A 40 3.43 11.20 -10.36
CA LEU A 40 2.92 9.90 -10.78
C LEU A 40 2.62 8.97 -9.60
N LEU A 41 3.49 8.93 -8.58
CA LEU A 41 3.27 8.16 -7.36
C LEU A 41 2.03 8.64 -6.59
N GLU A 42 1.90 9.95 -6.39
CA GLU A 42 0.72 10.57 -5.76
C GLU A 42 -0.55 10.27 -6.57
N LEU A 43 -0.48 10.41 -7.90
CA LEU A 43 -1.61 10.08 -8.77
C LEU A 43 -2.00 8.60 -8.68
N LEU A 44 -1.03 7.68 -8.66
CA LEU A 44 -1.28 6.24 -8.47
C LEU A 44 -1.89 5.96 -7.09
N LEU A 45 -1.47 6.68 -6.05
CA LEU A 45 -1.99 6.54 -4.70
C LEU A 45 -3.45 7.03 -4.64
N VAL A 46 -3.75 8.18 -5.23
CA VAL A 46 -5.12 8.72 -5.37
C VAL A 46 -5.99 7.79 -6.20
N LEU A 47 -5.47 7.25 -7.31
CA LEU A 47 -6.21 6.34 -8.18
C LEU A 47 -6.62 5.06 -7.45
N ARG A 48 -5.74 4.50 -6.59
CA ARG A 48 -6.08 3.33 -5.74
C ARG A 48 -7.19 3.61 -4.74
N LEU A 49 -7.29 4.86 -4.24
CA LEU A 49 -8.36 5.26 -3.33
C LEU A 49 -9.69 5.47 -4.04
N LEU A 50 -9.67 5.90 -5.31
CA LEU A 50 -10.87 6.14 -6.11
C LEU A 50 -11.49 4.85 -6.66
N PHE A 51 -10.70 3.81 -6.86
CA PHE A 51 -11.14 2.52 -7.42
C PHE A 51 -10.78 1.39 -6.47
N PRO A 52 -11.53 1.19 -5.37
CA PRO A 52 -11.33 0.04 -4.50
C PRO A 52 -11.60 -1.24 -5.29
N ALA A 53 -10.76 -2.26 -5.08
CA ALA A 53 -11.02 -3.58 -5.63
C ALA A 53 -12.34 -4.13 -5.05
N ALA A 54 -13.07 -4.91 -5.85
CA ALA A 54 -14.27 -5.58 -5.39
C ALA A 54 -13.96 -6.45 -4.16
N PRO A 55 -14.86 -6.48 -3.16
CA PRO A 55 -14.64 -7.30 -1.98
C PRO A 55 -14.67 -8.80 -2.33
N GLY A 56 -14.04 -9.62 -1.49
CA GLY A 56 -14.23 -11.07 -1.47
C GLY A 56 -15.08 -11.51 -0.28
N GLY A 57 -15.42 -12.79 -0.21
CA GLY A 57 -16.12 -13.41 0.90
C GLY A 57 -15.27 -14.44 1.64
N LEU A 58 -15.63 -14.75 2.88
CA LEU A 58 -15.05 -15.85 3.66
C LEU A 58 -16.14 -16.60 4.42
N ASP A 59 -16.18 -17.91 4.26
CA ASP A 59 -17.08 -18.81 4.97
C ASP A 59 -16.37 -20.04 5.54
N GLY A 60 -16.90 -20.57 6.64
CA GLY A 60 -16.36 -21.75 7.31
C GLY A 60 -17.15 -22.12 8.55
N CYS A 61 -16.84 -23.30 9.11
CA CYS A 61 -17.45 -23.78 10.34
C CYS A 61 -16.40 -24.27 11.32
N LEU A 62 -16.66 -24.08 12.61
CA LEU A 62 -15.79 -24.50 13.70
C LEU A 62 -16.40 -25.69 14.41
N ALA A 63 -15.59 -26.73 14.63
CA ALA A 63 -15.99 -27.91 15.38
C ALA A 63 -14.91 -28.33 16.38
N SER A 64 -15.31 -28.98 17.46
CA SER A 64 -14.39 -29.64 18.39
C SER A 64 -13.83 -30.92 17.76
N PRO A 65 -12.79 -31.53 18.33
CA PRO A 65 -12.27 -32.82 17.85
C PRO A 65 -13.32 -33.95 17.84
N GLU A 66 -14.34 -33.84 18.69
CA GLU A 66 -15.49 -34.76 18.77
C GLU A 66 -16.59 -34.43 17.74
N GLY A 67 -16.43 -33.37 16.96
CA GLY A 67 -17.37 -32.92 15.93
C GLY A 67 -18.51 -32.02 16.44
N ALA A 68 -18.47 -31.56 17.69
CA ALA A 68 -19.47 -30.64 18.21
C ALA A 68 -19.24 -29.22 17.68
N PRO A 69 -20.28 -28.45 17.31
CA PRO A 69 -20.10 -27.08 16.84
C PRO A 69 -19.50 -26.18 17.93
N VAL A 70 -18.55 -25.33 17.56
CA VAL A 70 -17.85 -24.44 18.48
C VAL A 70 -18.31 -22.99 18.29
N THR A 71 -18.72 -22.35 19.38
CA THR A 71 -19.00 -20.91 19.38
C THR A 71 -17.72 -20.10 19.63
N ALA A 72 -17.43 -19.15 18.74
CA ALA A 72 -16.23 -18.34 18.81
C ALA A 72 -16.47 -16.92 18.27
N MET A 73 -15.59 -16.00 18.67
CA MET A 73 -15.42 -14.74 17.95
C MET A 73 -14.40 -14.93 16.83
N VAL A 74 -14.80 -14.64 15.60
CA VAL A 74 -13.97 -14.64 14.41
C VAL A 74 -13.62 -13.22 14.03
N THR A 75 -12.34 -12.91 13.93
CA THR A 75 -11.84 -11.60 13.50
C THR A 75 -11.02 -11.74 12.22
N VAL A 76 -11.35 -10.92 11.22
CA VAL A 76 -10.65 -10.88 9.92
C VAL A 76 -10.46 -9.42 9.51
N GLY A 77 -9.21 -8.97 9.45
CA GLY A 77 -8.90 -7.55 9.24
C GLY A 77 -9.54 -6.67 10.33
N THR A 78 -10.41 -5.75 9.93
CA THR A 78 -11.16 -4.87 10.85
C THR A 78 -12.53 -5.41 11.22
N GLN A 79 -12.96 -6.53 10.64
CA GLN A 79 -14.28 -7.10 10.89
C GLN A 79 -14.22 -8.19 11.95
N ARG A 80 -15.28 -8.25 12.77
CA ARG A 80 -15.40 -9.20 13.86
C ARG A 80 -16.84 -9.70 13.97
N LYS A 81 -17.04 -11.02 14.00
CA LYS A 81 -18.35 -11.68 14.09
C LYS A 81 -18.30 -12.87 15.02
N ALA A 82 -19.41 -13.13 15.73
CA ALA A 82 -19.59 -14.40 16.41
C ALA A 82 -19.99 -15.47 15.38
N THR A 83 -19.58 -16.72 15.59
CA THR A 83 -20.17 -17.86 14.88
C THR A 83 -21.64 -18.03 15.27
N TYR A 84 -22.41 -18.65 14.39
CA TYR A 84 -23.78 -19.07 14.66
C TYR A 84 -23.81 -20.31 15.59
N ALA A 85 -25.01 -20.73 15.97
CA ALA A 85 -25.22 -21.87 16.89
C ALA A 85 -24.75 -23.21 16.31
N ASP A 86 -24.66 -23.32 14.98
CA ASP A 86 -24.10 -24.46 14.26
C ASP A 86 -22.57 -24.39 14.11
N GLY A 87 -21.92 -23.39 14.72
CA GLY A 87 -20.47 -23.18 14.65
C GLY A 87 -19.99 -22.52 13.36
N CYS A 88 -20.89 -22.21 12.42
CA CYS A 88 -20.53 -21.59 11.15
C CYS A 88 -20.42 -20.07 11.24
N PHE A 89 -19.68 -19.47 10.33
CA PHE A 89 -19.55 -18.02 10.19
C PHE A 89 -19.48 -17.62 8.71
N PHE A 90 -19.83 -16.36 8.44
CA PHE A 90 -19.81 -15.80 7.10
C PHE A 90 -19.47 -14.31 7.10
N PHE A 91 -18.50 -13.93 6.28
CA PHE A 91 -18.16 -12.57 5.91
C PHE A 91 -18.45 -12.38 4.42
N ALA A 92 -19.47 -11.57 4.11
CA ALA A 92 -19.87 -11.32 2.72
C ALA A 92 -18.88 -10.43 1.97
N GLU A 93 -18.26 -9.50 2.70
CA GLU A 93 -17.42 -8.46 2.11
C GLU A 93 -16.17 -8.32 2.95
N LEU A 94 -15.03 -8.72 2.41
CA LEU A 94 -13.71 -8.52 3.00
C LEU A 94 -12.82 -7.84 1.96
N PRO A 95 -11.97 -6.88 2.37
CA PRO A 95 -10.98 -6.31 1.47
C PRO A 95 -10.07 -7.41 0.90
N PRO A 96 -9.81 -7.41 -0.41
CA PRO A 96 -8.93 -8.41 -1.00
C PRO A 96 -7.48 -8.25 -0.51
N GLY A 97 -6.76 -9.36 -0.49
CA GLY A 97 -5.38 -9.45 -0.03
C GLY A 97 -5.18 -10.50 1.07
N ARG A 98 -3.93 -10.61 1.54
CA ARG A 98 -3.58 -11.51 2.64
C ARG A 98 -4.04 -10.93 3.97
N GLN A 99 -4.84 -11.69 4.70
CA GLN A 99 -5.39 -11.29 5.98
C GLN A 99 -5.15 -12.37 7.03
N GLN A 100 -4.89 -11.95 8.27
CA GLN A 100 -4.89 -12.86 9.41
C GLN A 100 -6.33 -13.09 9.87
N VAL A 101 -6.72 -14.35 9.99
CA VAL A 101 -7.93 -14.80 10.66
C VAL A 101 -7.56 -15.15 12.09
N VAL A 102 -8.32 -14.62 13.04
CA VAL A 102 -8.18 -14.91 14.48
C VAL A 102 -9.48 -15.51 14.95
N LEU A 103 -9.41 -16.74 15.46
CA LEU A 103 -10.52 -17.46 16.08
C LEU A 103 -10.32 -17.44 17.59
N GLU A 104 -11.28 -16.88 18.32
CA GLU A 104 -11.28 -16.79 19.77
C GLU A 104 -12.47 -17.61 20.30
N PRO A 105 -12.30 -18.93 20.52
CA PRO A 105 -13.34 -19.76 21.08
C PRO A 105 -13.63 -19.36 22.53
N VAL A 106 -14.85 -19.63 23.01
CA VAL A 106 -15.22 -19.34 24.41
C VAL A 106 -14.35 -20.12 25.40
N VAL A 107 -13.98 -21.35 25.02
CA VAL A 107 -13.12 -22.24 25.79
C VAL A 107 -11.92 -22.61 24.91
N GLY A 108 -10.71 -22.51 25.45
CA GLY A 108 -9.48 -22.83 24.74
C GLY A 108 -8.63 -21.60 24.42
N ALA A 109 -7.57 -21.83 23.63
CA ALA A 109 -6.65 -20.78 23.21
C ALA A 109 -7.06 -20.20 21.84
N PRO A 110 -6.80 -18.91 21.58
CA PRO A 110 -7.03 -18.34 20.27
C PRO A 110 -6.18 -19.01 19.17
N VAL A 111 -6.79 -19.28 18.02
CA VAL A 111 -6.12 -19.84 16.83
C VAL A 111 -5.94 -18.74 15.79
N ARG A 112 -4.78 -18.71 15.13
CA ARG A 112 -4.43 -17.68 14.13
C ARG A 112 -3.87 -18.33 12.88
N PHE A 113 -4.33 -17.91 11.72
CA PHE A 113 -3.80 -18.34 10.43
C PHE A 113 -4.00 -17.25 9.38
N GLU A 114 -3.29 -17.35 8.26
CA GLU A 114 -3.44 -16.43 7.14
C GLU A 114 -4.36 -17.01 6.07
N VAL A 115 -5.13 -16.14 5.43
CA VAL A 115 -5.94 -16.44 4.26
C VAL A 115 -5.68 -15.39 3.18
N GLU A 116 -5.85 -15.76 1.93
CA GLU A 116 -5.84 -14.84 0.79
C GLU A 116 -7.27 -14.59 0.32
N ILE A 117 -7.78 -13.38 0.56
CA ILE A 117 -9.09 -12.97 0.07
C ILE A 117 -8.92 -12.51 -1.38
N VAL A 118 -9.54 -13.24 -2.31
CA VAL A 118 -9.54 -12.88 -3.73
C VAL A 118 -10.78 -12.03 -4.02
N SER A 119 -10.58 -10.94 -4.78
CA SER A 119 -11.68 -10.04 -5.16
C SER A 119 -12.75 -10.79 -5.95
N ASP A 120 -14.02 -10.53 -5.65
CA ASP A 120 -15.18 -11.09 -6.34
C ASP A 120 -15.29 -12.63 -6.21
N GLN A 121 -14.67 -13.20 -5.16
CA GLN A 121 -14.71 -14.63 -4.86
C GLN A 121 -15.03 -14.86 -3.38
N ALA A 122 -15.79 -15.93 -3.10
CA ALA A 122 -15.98 -16.45 -1.76
C ALA A 122 -14.94 -17.54 -1.48
N LEU A 123 -14.15 -17.37 -0.43
CA LEU A 123 -13.22 -18.39 0.06
C LEU A 123 -13.92 -19.26 1.10
N THR A 124 -14.02 -20.56 0.81
CA THR A 124 -14.60 -21.55 1.73
C THR A 124 -13.50 -22.34 2.44
N LEU A 125 -13.44 -22.22 3.76
CA LEU A 125 -12.47 -22.94 4.61
C LEU A 125 -12.93 -24.36 4.96
N GLY A 126 -14.21 -24.67 4.79
CA GLY A 126 -14.81 -25.91 5.28
C GLY A 126 -14.88 -25.95 6.81
N THR A 127 -14.73 -27.14 7.39
CA THR A 127 -14.74 -27.34 8.85
C THR A 127 -13.33 -27.27 9.42
N LEU A 128 -13.11 -26.33 10.34
CA LEU A 128 -11.88 -26.17 11.11
C LEU A 128 -12.05 -26.82 12.48
N MET A 129 -11.16 -27.76 12.80
CA MET A 129 -11.13 -28.39 14.12
C MET A 129 -10.37 -27.50 15.10
N ILE A 130 -11.03 -27.10 16.19
CA ILE A 130 -10.48 -26.24 17.23
C ILE A 130 -10.26 -27.08 18.50
N PRO A 131 -9.02 -27.14 19.02
CA PRO A 131 -8.68 -27.94 20.21
C PRO A 131 -9.10 -27.29 21.53
#